data_AF-X1G8C5-F1
#
_entry.id   AF-X1G8C5-F1
#
_cell.length_a   1.000
_cell.length_b   1.000
_cell.length_c   1.000
_cell.angle_alpha   90.00
_cell.angle_beta   90.00
_cell.angle_gamma   90.00
#
_symmetry.space_group_name_H-M   'P 1'
#
loop_
_entity.id
_entity.type
_entity.pdbx_description
1 polymer ?
#
loop_
_entity_poly.entity_id
_entity_poly.type
_entity_poly.pdbx_seq_one_letter_code
_entity_poly.pdbx_strand_id
1 'polypeptide(L)'
;MITDVKIQLREYLKTIKLFQANAKLLLTNVLLRFIGHGIFSLLFNLYILQIGYDVDFIGYLTALNNIAIALIAIPSGFIIDRFGFKRPLVISYSLSILFIILLSITTNYFSLIIFNIALGFTFSMIRVIRNPFLTKFSTKVERTHLFGFSFGLMMIGSVIGNVIGGYSLKLFEVFTSLTDDIIIYRLSLLSGALISAIGLIPILKIQKDNITSLNKLSKRTFKMMFSKLYIKLLLPHLLLSLGAGSVMPFLNVFFKEHLNANVYQIGIIFALGSFIT
;
A
#
# COMPACT_ATOMS: atom_id res chain seq x y z
N MET A 1 -15.02 -15.33 28.09
CA MET A 1 -14.41 -14.21 27.32
C MET A 1 -12.91 -14.39 27.08
N ILE A 2 -12.02 -14.36 28.10
CA ILE A 2 -10.56 -14.54 27.89
C ILE A 2 -10.21 -15.96 27.40
N THR A 3 -10.93 -16.97 27.88
CA THR A 3 -10.76 -18.38 27.48
C THR A 3 -11.14 -18.60 26.02
N ASP A 4 -12.22 -17.96 25.55
CA ASP A 4 -12.70 -18.04 24.16
C ASP A 4 -11.71 -17.38 23.19
N VAL A 5 -11.13 -16.24 23.57
CA VAL A 5 -10.08 -15.56 22.78
C VAL A 5 -8.83 -16.43 22.64
N LYS A 6 -8.40 -17.12 23.72
CA LYS A 6 -7.24 -18.03 23.65
C LYS A 6 -7.51 -19.26 22.78
N ILE A 7 -8.73 -19.78 22.79
CA ILE A 7 -9.14 -20.91 21.95
C ILE A 7 -9.17 -20.48 20.48
N GLN A 8 -9.82 -19.36 20.17
CA GLN A 8 -9.84 -18.79 18.82
C GLN A 8 -8.43 -18.50 18.30
N LEU A 9 -7.54 -17.91 19.12
CA LEU A 9 -6.14 -17.69 18.74
C LEU A 9 -5.40 -19.00 18.44
N ARG A 10 -5.62 -20.05 19.23
CA ARG A 10 -5.00 -21.37 18.98
C ARG A 10 -5.52 -22.02 17.71
N GLU A 11 -6.82 -21.95 17.44
CA GLU A 11 -7.40 -22.45 16.18
C GLU A 11 -6.88 -21.66 14.99
N TYR A 12 -6.81 -20.34 15.12
CA TYR A 12 -6.29 -19.45 14.08
C TYR A 12 -4.81 -19.73 13.76
N LEU A 13 -3.97 -19.93 14.79
CA LEU A 13 -2.57 -20.30 14.64
C LEU A 13 -2.39 -21.69 14.01
N LYS A 14 -3.29 -22.64 14.29
CA LYS A 14 -3.31 -23.95 13.62
C LYS A 14 -3.65 -23.79 12.13
N THR A 15 -4.64 -22.96 11.79
CA THR A 15 -5.04 -22.69 10.40
C THR A 15 -3.93 -22.00 9.60
N ILE A 16 -3.13 -21.11 10.22
CA ILE A 16 -1.98 -20.48 9.57
C ILE A 16 -0.92 -21.51 9.14
N LYS A 17 -0.74 -22.60 9.91
CA LYS A 17 0.19 -23.68 9.52
C LYS A 17 -0.27 -24.42 8.26
N LEU A 18 -1.57 -24.49 8.02
CA LEU A 18 -2.20 -25.14 6.85
C LEU A 18 -2.07 -24.31 5.57
N PHE A 19 -1.72 -23.02 5.65
CA PHE A 19 -1.57 -22.19 4.46
C PHE A 19 -0.52 -22.74 3.49
N GLN A 20 -0.90 -22.76 2.21
CA GLN A 20 -0.03 -23.17 1.11
C GLN A 20 1.23 -22.30 1.03
N ALA A 21 2.32 -22.85 0.52
CA ALA A 21 3.62 -22.17 0.47
C ALA A 21 3.56 -20.80 -0.24
N ASN A 22 2.85 -20.70 -1.37
CA ASN A 22 2.64 -19.44 -2.09
C ASN A 22 1.83 -18.41 -1.28
N ALA A 23 0.86 -18.84 -0.47
CA ALA A 23 0.09 -17.95 0.40
C ALA A 23 0.98 -17.38 1.52
N LYS A 24 1.84 -18.22 2.13
CA LYS A 24 2.81 -17.76 3.14
C LYS A 24 3.81 -16.75 2.56
N LEU A 25 4.35 -16.99 1.37
CA LEU A 25 5.23 -16.05 0.68
C LEU A 25 4.53 -14.71 0.39
N LEU A 26 3.26 -14.75 -0.03
CA LEU A 26 2.47 -13.54 -0.24
C LEU A 26 2.23 -12.78 1.07
N LEU A 27 1.93 -13.47 2.17
CA LEU A 27 1.74 -12.86 3.48
C LEU A 27 3.02 -12.17 3.98
N THR A 28 4.20 -12.79 3.79
CA THR A 28 5.48 -12.16 4.10
C THR A 28 5.72 -10.91 3.25
N ASN A 29 5.40 -10.96 1.95
CA ASN A 29 5.45 -9.78 1.08
C ASN A 29 4.50 -8.68 1.56
N VAL A 30 3.26 -9.03 1.96
CA VAL A 30 2.28 -8.07 2.47
C VAL A 30 2.85 -7.34 3.69
N LEU A 31 3.39 -8.06 4.67
CA LEU A 31 3.97 -7.43 5.86
C LEU A 31 5.10 -6.45 5.49
N LEU A 32 6.12 -6.91 4.75
CA LEU A 32 7.28 -6.10 4.39
C LEU A 32 6.90 -4.87 3.55
N ARG A 33 6.00 -5.05 2.58
CA ARG A 33 5.52 -3.96 1.75
C ARG A 33 4.76 -2.92 2.55
N PHE A 34 3.92 -3.33 3.51
CA PHE A 34 3.15 -2.38 4.31
C PHE A 34 4.02 -1.63 5.34
N ILE A 35 5.13 -2.22 5.78
CA ILE A 35 6.17 -1.47 6.52
C ILE A 35 6.77 -0.36 5.64
N GLY A 36 7.25 -0.71 4.45
CA GLY A 36 7.82 0.28 3.53
C GLY A 36 6.81 1.34 3.08
N HIS A 37 5.55 0.94 2.85
CA HIS A 37 4.45 1.87 2.56
C HIS A 37 4.18 2.82 3.72
N GLY A 38 4.14 2.34 4.97
CA GLY A 38 3.92 3.20 6.14
C GLY A 38 4.97 4.30 6.27
N ILE A 39 6.25 3.94 6.09
CA ILE A 39 7.36 4.90 6.06
C ILE A 39 7.15 5.93 4.95
N PHE A 40 6.88 5.47 3.72
CA PHE A 40 6.68 6.34 2.57
C PHE A 40 5.48 7.27 2.73
N SER A 41 4.31 6.75 3.12
CA SER A 41 3.08 7.55 3.25
C SER A 41 3.18 8.62 4.34
N LEU A 42 3.88 8.33 5.43
CA LEU A 42 4.09 9.31 6.49
C LEU A 42 5.01 10.44 6.03
N LEU A 43 6.15 10.09 5.43
CA LEU A 43 7.25 11.02 5.17
C LEU A 43 7.15 11.73 3.84
N PHE A 44 6.52 11.15 2.81
CA PHE A 44 6.54 11.72 1.47
C PHE A 44 5.89 13.11 1.42
N ASN A 45 4.74 13.31 2.07
CA ASN A 45 4.10 14.62 2.12
C ASN A 45 4.98 15.66 2.85
N LEU A 46 5.62 15.25 3.94
CA LEU A 46 6.54 16.12 4.69
C LEU A 46 7.79 16.45 3.87
N TYR A 47 8.31 15.49 3.10
CA TYR A 47 9.41 15.72 2.16
C TYR A 47 9.03 16.73 1.07
N ILE A 48 7.82 16.63 0.49
CA ILE A 48 7.32 17.59 -0.50
C ILE A 48 7.28 19.02 0.06
N LEU A 49 6.86 19.19 1.31
CA LEU A 49 6.94 20.49 2.00
C LEU A 49 8.40 20.94 2.20
N GLN A 50 9.26 20.04 2.64
CA GLN A 50 10.68 20.34 2.91
C GLN A 50 11.44 20.82 1.67
N ILE A 51 11.12 20.28 0.49
CA ILE A 51 11.73 20.73 -0.78
C ILE A 51 11.09 22.03 -1.33
N GLY A 52 10.13 22.61 -0.61
CA GLY A 52 9.59 23.94 -0.88
C GLY A 52 8.24 23.99 -1.61
N TYR A 53 7.57 22.86 -1.83
CA TYR A 53 6.20 22.87 -2.36
C TYR A 53 5.16 23.06 -1.25
N ASP A 54 3.96 23.47 -1.64
CA ASP A 54 2.85 23.73 -0.74
C ASP A 54 1.91 22.51 -0.58
N VAL A 55 0.92 22.69 0.29
CA VAL A 55 -0.11 21.68 0.58
C VAL A 55 -1.01 21.45 -0.65
N ASP A 56 -1.24 22.47 -1.48
CA ASP A 56 -2.04 22.37 -2.69
C ASP A 56 -1.41 21.39 -3.68
N PHE A 57 -0.08 21.44 -3.85
CA PHE A 57 0.62 20.48 -4.68
C PHE A 57 0.53 19.04 -4.16
N ILE A 58 0.57 18.83 -2.84
CA ILE A 58 0.35 17.50 -2.23
C ILE A 58 -1.07 17.00 -2.54
N GLY A 59 -2.06 17.88 -2.50
CA GLY A 59 -3.43 17.57 -2.89
C GLY A 59 -3.54 17.17 -4.36
N TYR A 60 -2.90 17.95 -5.24
CA TYR A 60 -2.84 17.66 -6.67
C TYR A 60 -2.19 16.30 -6.97
N LEU A 61 -1.03 16.03 -6.35
CA LEU A 61 -0.33 14.74 -6.44
C LEU A 61 -1.24 13.58 -5.98
N THR A 62 -1.93 13.75 -4.86
CA THR A 62 -2.84 12.73 -4.33
C THR A 62 -4.02 12.46 -5.25
N ALA A 63 -4.63 13.51 -5.79
CA ALA A 63 -5.75 13.40 -6.73
C ALA A 63 -5.34 12.66 -8.01
N LEU A 64 -4.21 13.05 -8.61
CA LEU A 64 -3.68 12.40 -9.81
C LEU A 64 -3.31 10.94 -9.59
N ASN A 65 -2.72 10.60 -8.43
CA ASN A 65 -2.42 9.23 -8.07
C ASN A 65 -3.71 8.38 -7.99
N ASN A 66 -4.76 8.89 -7.36
CA ASN A 66 -6.04 8.21 -7.25
C ASN A 66 -6.74 8.04 -8.60
N ILE A 67 -6.69 9.05 -9.47
CA ILE A 67 -7.19 8.95 -10.86
C ILE A 67 -6.40 7.88 -11.61
N ALA A 68 -5.08 7.86 -11.49
CA ALA A 68 -4.23 6.85 -12.11
C ALA A 68 -4.60 5.43 -11.65
N ILE A 69 -4.81 5.25 -10.34
CA ILE A 69 -5.28 3.98 -9.76
C ILE A 69 -6.60 3.54 -10.41
N ALA A 70 -7.57 4.46 -10.54
CA ALA A 70 -8.87 4.17 -11.11
C ALA A 70 -8.79 3.81 -12.61
N LEU A 71 -8.02 4.58 -13.39
CA LEU A 71 -7.89 4.39 -14.84
C LEU A 71 -7.29 3.03 -15.19
N ILE A 72 -6.28 2.57 -14.45
CA ILE A 72 -5.61 1.30 -14.77
C ILE A 72 -6.33 0.08 -14.17
N ALA A 73 -7.31 0.27 -13.29
CA ALA A 73 -8.00 -0.83 -12.62
C ALA A 73 -8.68 -1.79 -13.62
N ILE A 74 -9.30 -1.27 -14.70
CA ILE A 74 -9.93 -2.12 -15.73
C ILE A 74 -8.86 -2.75 -16.66
N PRO A 75 -7.91 -2.00 -17.25
CA PRO A 75 -6.80 -2.55 -18.04
C PRO A 75 -6.02 -3.66 -17.33
N SER A 76 -5.85 -3.56 -16.02
CA SER A 76 -5.11 -4.55 -15.23
C SER A 76 -5.68 -5.97 -15.37
N GLY A 77 -7.00 -6.13 -15.45
CA GLY A 77 -7.65 -7.42 -15.67
C GLY A 77 -7.23 -8.06 -17.00
N PHE A 78 -7.22 -7.29 -18.09
CA PHE A 78 -6.79 -7.79 -19.40
C PHE A 78 -5.31 -8.17 -19.43
N ILE A 79 -4.45 -7.42 -18.73
CA ILE A 79 -3.02 -7.73 -18.62
C ILE A 79 -2.83 -9.05 -17.85
N ILE A 80 -3.58 -9.26 -16.76
CA ILE A 80 -3.57 -10.51 -16.00
C ILE A 80 -4.05 -11.68 -16.86
N ASP A 81 -5.13 -11.51 -17.61
CA ASP A 81 -5.67 -12.55 -18.49
C ASP A 81 -4.66 -12.98 -19.56
N ARG A 82 -3.88 -12.04 -20.09
CA ARG A 82 -2.88 -12.29 -21.14
C ARG A 82 -1.56 -12.85 -20.61
N PHE A 83 -1.06 -12.34 -19.49
CA PHE A 83 0.29 -12.63 -18.99
C PHE A 83 0.33 -13.53 -17.74
N GLY A 84 -0.84 -13.91 -17.21
CA GLY A 84 -1.00 -14.59 -15.93
C GLY A 84 -0.75 -13.67 -14.74
N PHE A 85 -0.82 -14.20 -13.51
CA PHE A 85 -0.66 -13.40 -12.29
C PHE A 85 0.81 -13.06 -11.97
N LYS A 86 1.73 -14.03 -12.10
CA LYS A 86 3.10 -13.88 -11.58
C LYS A 86 3.88 -12.75 -12.25
N ARG A 87 3.88 -12.71 -13.59
CA ARG A 87 4.68 -11.73 -14.35
C ARG A 87 4.26 -10.29 -14.07
N PRO A 88 2.97 -9.92 -14.21
CA PRO A 88 2.54 -8.55 -13.92
C PRO A 88 2.70 -8.19 -12.44
N LEU A 89 2.58 -9.16 -11.51
CA LEU A 89 2.80 -8.91 -10.09
C LEU A 89 4.25 -8.52 -9.79
N VAL A 90 5.21 -9.30 -10.30
CA VAL A 90 6.64 -8.99 -10.15
C VAL A 90 6.97 -7.65 -10.78
N ILE A 91 6.54 -7.41 -12.02
CA ILE A 91 6.81 -6.15 -12.74
C ILE A 91 6.24 -4.96 -11.97
N SER A 92 4.99 -5.06 -11.50
CA SER A 92 4.34 -3.95 -10.78
C SER A 92 5.03 -3.67 -9.45
N TYR A 93 5.46 -4.71 -8.72
CA TYR A 93 6.22 -4.51 -7.49
C TYR A 93 7.58 -3.88 -7.76
N SER A 94 8.34 -4.37 -8.74
CA SER A 94 9.63 -3.80 -9.13
C SER A 94 9.51 -2.34 -9.56
N LEU A 95 8.51 -2.01 -10.37
CA LEU A 95 8.22 -0.63 -10.78
C LEU A 95 7.79 0.24 -9.59
N SER A 96 7.01 -0.30 -8.64
CA SER A 96 6.61 0.48 -7.46
C SER A 96 7.81 0.90 -6.62
N ILE A 97 8.79 -0.01 -6.44
CA ILE A 97 10.04 0.28 -5.72
C ILE A 97 10.84 1.33 -6.49
N LEU A 98 10.96 1.18 -7.82
CA LEU A 98 11.64 2.14 -8.67
C LEU A 98 11.03 3.55 -8.55
N PHE A 99 9.70 3.67 -8.65
CA PHE A 99 9.03 4.97 -8.57
C PHE A 99 9.11 5.58 -7.16
N ILE A 100 9.06 4.76 -6.10
CA ILE A 100 9.33 5.23 -4.73
C ILE A 100 10.75 5.81 -4.64
N ILE A 101 11.76 5.13 -5.17
CA ILE A 101 13.15 5.63 -5.19
C ILE A 101 13.23 6.95 -5.98
N LEU A 102 12.67 7.00 -7.18
CA LEU A 102 12.68 8.19 -8.04
C LEU A 102 11.98 9.39 -7.37
N LEU A 103 10.83 9.17 -6.73
CA LEU A 103 10.12 10.20 -5.95
C LEU A 103 10.91 10.66 -4.73
N SER A 104 11.73 9.78 -4.13
CA SER A 104 12.55 10.11 -2.97
C SER A 104 13.75 11.00 -3.31
N ILE A 105 14.21 11.00 -4.55
CA ILE A 105 15.42 11.76 -4.96
C ILE A 105 15.12 12.96 -5.85
N THR A 106 13.98 12.95 -6.55
CA THR A 106 13.61 14.04 -7.45
C THR A 106 13.01 15.22 -6.70
N THR A 107 13.20 16.42 -7.25
CA THR A 107 12.59 17.67 -6.78
C THR A 107 11.84 18.41 -7.89
N ASN A 108 11.98 17.96 -9.14
CA ASN A 108 11.36 18.59 -10.29
C ASN A 108 9.85 18.34 -10.29
N TYR A 109 9.07 19.42 -10.47
CA TYR A 109 7.61 19.42 -10.46
C TYR A 109 7.00 18.36 -11.39
N PHE A 110 7.42 18.33 -12.66
CA PHE A 110 6.87 17.39 -13.65
C PHE A 110 7.29 15.95 -13.36
N SER A 111 8.54 15.74 -12.93
CA SER A 111 9.01 14.41 -12.52
C SER A 111 8.21 13.85 -11.34
N LEU A 112 7.91 14.67 -10.32
CA LEU A 112 7.08 14.27 -9.19
C LEU A 112 5.69 13.83 -9.63
N ILE A 113 5.05 14.60 -10.53
CA ILE A 113 3.74 14.25 -11.09
C ILE A 113 3.80 12.92 -11.86
N ILE A 114 4.72 12.80 -12.81
CA ILE A 114 4.82 11.62 -13.69
C ILE A 114 5.09 10.36 -12.88
N PHE A 115 6.07 10.40 -11.97
CA PHE A 115 6.42 9.25 -11.15
C PHE A 115 5.33 8.89 -10.15
N ASN A 116 4.60 9.88 -9.62
CA ASN A 116 3.49 9.61 -8.72
C ASN A 116 2.28 8.99 -9.45
N ILE A 117 1.95 9.45 -10.66
CA ILE A 117 0.96 8.79 -11.53
C ILE A 117 1.39 7.35 -11.83
N ALA A 118 2.65 7.16 -12.21
CA ALA A 118 3.18 5.85 -12.52
C ALA A 118 3.15 4.91 -11.30
N LEU A 119 3.44 5.43 -10.10
CA LEU A 119 3.29 4.71 -8.84
C LEU A 119 1.82 4.28 -8.61
N GLY A 120 0.87 5.17 -8.86
CA GLY A 120 -0.57 4.87 -8.81
C GLY A 120 -0.96 3.70 -9.72
N PHE A 121 -0.38 3.64 -10.94
CA PHE A 121 -0.61 2.51 -11.83
C PHE A 121 -0.14 1.19 -11.24
N THR A 122 1.06 1.17 -10.63
CA THR A 122 1.58 -0.04 -9.99
C THR A 122 0.71 -0.50 -8.82
N PHE A 123 0.21 0.44 -8.01
CA PHE A 123 -0.63 0.12 -6.85
C PHE A 123 -1.95 -0.53 -7.24
N SER A 124 -2.60 -0.01 -8.27
CA SER A 124 -3.84 -0.59 -8.78
C SER A 124 -3.61 -1.98 -9.36
N MET A 125 -2.55 -2.16 -10.17
CA MET A 125 -2.19 -3.47 -10.73
C MET A 125 -1.97 -4.51 -9.61
N ILE A 126 -1.22 -4.17 -8.57
CA ILE A 126 -0.99 -5.08 -7.43
C ILE A 126 -2.30 -5.38 -6.69
N ARG A 127 -3.17 -4.39 -6.46
CA ARG A 127 -4.46 -4.58 -5.79
C ARG A 127 -5.37 -5.54 -6.56
N VAL A 128 -5.45 -5.37 -7.89
CA VAL A 128 -6.30 -6.22 -8.75
C VAL A 128 -5.76 -7.65 -8.85
N ILE A 129 -4.43 -7.85 -8.80
CA ILE A 129 -3.84 -9.20 -8.77
C ILE A 129 -4.05 -9.89 -7.42
N ARG A 130 -3.82 -9.19 -6.31
CA ARG A 130 -3.70 -9.79 -4.98
C ARG A 130 -4.98 -10.51 -4.53
N ASN A 131 -6.14 -9.89 -4.70
CA ASN A 131 -7.40 -10.44 -4.18
C ASN A 131 -7.78 -11.78 -4.86
N PRO A 132 -7.77 -11.89 -6.21
CA PRO A 132 -7.92 -13.18 -6.89
C PRO A 132 -6.83 -14.20 -6.53
N PHE A 133 -5.58 -13.75 -6.36
CA PHE A 133 -4.47 -14.63 -5.98
C PHE A 133 -4.73 -15.28 -4.60
N LEU A 134 -5.08 -14.50 -3.58
CA LEU A 134 -5.47 -15.00 -2.26
C LEU A 134 -6.67 -15.97 -2.32
N THR A 135 -7.66 -15.62 -3.13
CA THR A 135 -8.88 -16.42 -3.35
C THR A 135 -8.58 -17.81 -3.92
N LYS A 136 -7.52 -17.92 -4.74
CA LYS A 136 -7.13 -19.16 -5.42
C LYS A 136 -6.31 -20.10 -4.53
N PHE A 137 -5.38 -19.56 -3.75
CA PHE A 137 -4.55 -20.34 -2.81
C PHE A 137 -5.22 -20.52 -1.44
N SER A 138 -6.54 -20.35 -1.37
CA SER A 138 -7.36 -20.61 -0.19
C SER A 138 -8.55 -21.51 -0.54
N THR A 139 -8.85 -22.44 0.37
CA THR A 139 -10.11 -23.19 0.36
C THR A 139 -11.26 -22.29 0.81
N LYS A 140 -12.52 -22.69 0.56
CA LYS A 140 -13.70 -21.92 1.03
C LYS A 140 -13.71 -21.72 2.55
N VAL A 141 -13.16 -22.68 3.31
CA VAL A 141 -13.11 -22.65 4.78
C VAL A 141 -12.00 -21.72 5.27
N GLU A 142 -10.82 -21.75 4.64
CA GLU A 142 -9.66 -20.97 5.09
C GLU A 142 -9.62 -19.54 4.52
N ARG A 143 -10.39 -19.25 3.46
CA ARG A 143 -10.37 -17.95 2.76
C ARG A 143 -10.61 -16.78 3.70
N THR A 144 -11.65 -16.85 4.53
CA THR A 144 -11.97 -15.76 5.47
C THR A 144 -10.82 -15.53 6.45
N HIS A 145 -10.22 -16.60 6.97
CA HIS A 145 -9.05 -16.50 7.86
C HIS A 145 -7.82 -15.95 7.13
N LEU A 146 -7.56 -16.37 5.90
CA LEU A 146 -6.42 -15.89 5.12
C LEU A 146 -6.55 -14.39 4.77
N PHE A 147 -7.74 -13.94 4.38
CA PHE A 147 -8.01 -12.52 4.14
C PHE A 147 -7.92 -11.70 5.42
N GLY A 148 -8.51 -12.19 6.53
CA GLY A 148 -8.39 -11.55 7.84
C GLY A 148 -6.94 -11.44 8.30
N PHE A 149 -6.14 -12.50 8.11
CA PHE A 149 -4.71 -12.49 8.47
C PHE A 149 -3.91 -11.54 7.60
N SER A 150 -4.16 -11.55 6.28
CA SER A 150 -3.53 -10.60 5.36
C SER A 150 -3.86 -9.16 5.74
N PHE A 151 -5.10 -8.87 6.13
CA PHE A 151 -5.49 -7.53 6.59
C PHE A 151 -4.80 -7.17 7.91
N GLY A 152 -4.74 -8.11 8.86
CA GLY A 152 -3.97 -7.96 10.10
C GLY A 152 -2.49 -7.63 9.85
N LEU A 153 -1.84 -8.33 8.91
CA LEU A 153 -0.45 -8.03 8.53
C LEU A 153 -0.29 -6.68 7.84
N MET A 154 -1.29 -6.21 7.09
CA MET A 154 -1.28 -4.86 6.52
C MET A 154 -1.32 -3.80 7.62
N MET A 155 -2.19 -3.98 8.62
CA MET A 155 -2.27 -3.07 9.77
C MET A 155 -0.97 -3.08 10.56
N ILE A 156 -0.49 -4.25 11.00
CA ILE A 156 0.76 -4.39 11.74
C ILE A 156 1.94 -3.81 10.95
N GLY A 157 2.02 -4.10 9.66
CA GLY A 157 3.06 -3.53 8.80
C GLY A 157 2.99 -2.01 8.76
N SER A 158 1.80 -1.43 8.62
CA SER A 158 1.60 0.02 8.63
C SER A 158 1.98 0.65 9.97
N VAL A 159 1.60 0.03 11.09
CA VAL A 159 1.97 0.47 12.45
C VAL A 159 3.50 0.53 12.56
N ILE A 160 4.18 -0.57 12.22
CA ILE A 160 5.65 -0.65 12.27
C ILE A 160 6.26 0.40 11.33
N GLY A 161 5.74 0.53 10.11
CA GLY A 161 6.21 1.50 9.13
C GLY A 161 6.09 2.95 9.60
N ASN A 162 4.95 3.33 10.18
CA ASN A 162 4.71 4.67 10.72
C ASN A 162 5.64 4.98 11.90
N VAL A 163 5.86 4.02 12.80
CA VAL A 163 6.82 4.17 13.91
C VAL A 163 8.23 4.34 13.36
N ILE A 164 8.68 3.45 12.48
CA ILE A 164 10.03 3.54 11.87
C ILE A 164 10.18 4.87 11.13
N GLY A 165 9.19 5.28 10.35
CA GLY A 165 9.19 6.56 9.64
C GLY A 165 9.33 7.73 10.61
N GLY A 166 8.56 7.74 11.69
CA GLY A 166 8.62 8.78 12.73
C GLY A 166 9.99 8.92 13.40
N TYR A 167 10.68 7.81 13.63
CA TYR A 167 12.02 7.80 14.23
C TYR A 167 13.17 7.96 13.22
N SER A 168 12.94 7.60 11.95
CA SER A 168 14.00 7.47 10.95
C SER A 168 14.80 8.76 10.74
N LEU A 169 14.14 9.93 10.75
CA LEU A 169 14.82 11.22 10.57
C LEU A 169 15.91 11.42 11.64
N LYS A 170 15.55 11.26 12.93
CA LYS A 170 16.49 11.39 14.04
C LYS A 170 17.60 10.34 14.00
N LEU A 171 17.28 9.11 13.59
CA LEU A 171 18.29 8.06 13.45
C LEU A 171 19.33 8.46 12.39
N PHE A 172 18.90 8.88 11.20
CA PHE A 172 19.82 9.27 10.14
C PHE A 172 20.61 10.53 10.48
N GLU A 173 20.00 11.53 11.15
CA GLU A 173 20.70 12.70 11.67
C GLU A 173 21.90 12.31 12.55
N VAL A 174 21.66 11.43 13.54
CA VAL A 174 22.71 10.96 14.47
C VAL A 174 23.77 10.12 13.77
N PHE A 175 23.36 9.16 12.92
CA PHE A 175 24.30 8.24 12.28
C PHE A 175 25.15 8.88 11.19
N THR A 176 24.60 9.84 10.45
CA THR A 176 25.31 10.48 9.33
C THR A 176 26.00 11.78 9.72
N SER A 177 25.66 12.35 10.89
CA SER A 177 26.09 13.69 11.31
C SER A 177 25.75 14.80 10.29
N LEU A 178 24.77 14.54 9.42
CA LEU A 178 24.27 15.50 8.45
C LEU A 178 23.24 16.41 9.11
N THR A 179 23.22 17.69 8.70
CA THR A 179 22.23 18.69 9.14
C THR A 179 21.27 19.09 8.03
N ASP A 180 21.47 18.58 6.81
CA ASP A 180 20.56 18.84 5.69
C ASP A 180 19.31 17.96 5.81
N ASP A 181 18.23 18.58 6.28
CA ASP A 181 16.91 17.97 6.43
C ASP A 181 16.47 17.26 5.15
N ILE A 182 16.69 17.85 3.96
CA ILE A 182 16.26 17.25 2.70
C ILE A 182 16.93 15.89 2.53
N ILE A 183 18.26 15.82 2.71
CA ILE A 183 19.00 14.56 2.58
C ILE A 183 18.51 13.53 3.60
N ILE A 184 18.25 13.94 4.84
CA ILE A 184 17.73 13.07 5.89
C ILE A 184 16.36 12.49 5.48
N TYR A 185 15.44 13.31 4.95
CA TYR A 185 14.17 12.82 4.41
C TYR A 185 14.37 11.81 3.27
N ARG A 186 15.32 12.06 2.35
CA ARG A 186 15.63 11.13 1.25
C ARG A 186 16.10 9.78 1.76
N LEU A 187 17.05 9.78 2.71
CA LEU A 187 17.57 8.55 3.32
C LEU A 187 16.45 7.75 4.02
N SER A 188 15.58 8.45 4.75
CA SER A 188 14.42 7.84 5.39
C SER A 188 13.43 7.23 4.40
N LEU A 189 13.09 7.93 3.31
CA LEU A 189 12.23 7.40 2.26
C LEU A 189 12.87 6.21 1.54
N LEU A 190 14.17 6.28 1.24
CA LEU A 190 14.94 5.19 0.64
C LEU A 190 15.01 3.95 1.54
N SER A 191 15.01 4.11 2.87
CA SER A 191 14.90 2.98 3.80
C SER A 191 13.57 2.23 3.64
N GLY A 192 12.46 2.95 3.44
CA GLY A 192 11.16 2.35 3.12
C GLY A 192 11.14 1.64 1.77
N ALA A 193 11.83 2.21 0.78
CA ALA A 193 12.04 1.57 -0.52
C ALA A 193 12.85 0.27 -0.40
N LEU A 194 13.90 0.26 0.42
CA LEU A 194 14.74 -0.91 0.68
C LEU A 194 13.94 -2.03 1.36
N ILE A 195 13.14 -1.71 2.38
CA ILE A 195 12.27 -2.70 3.04
C ILE A 195 11.26 -3.27 2.03
N SER A 196 10.68 -2.43 1.17
CA SER A 196 9.79 -2.86 0.09
C SER A 196 10.51 -3.76 -0.92
N ALA A 197 11.78 -3.48 -1.22
CA ALA A 197 12.62 -4.29 -2.10
C ALA A 197 12.93 -5.67 -1.51
N ILE A 198 13.20 -5.76 -0.20
CA ILE A 198 13.31 -7.05 0.50
C ILE A 198 11.98 -7.82 0.39
N GLY A 199 10.85 -7.10 0.48
CA GLY A 199 9.51 -7.63 0.23
C GLY A 199 9.29 -8.24 -1.17
N LEU A 200 10.11 -7.90 -2.17
CA LEU A 200 10.04 -8.50 -3.50
C LEU A 200 10.56 -9.96 -3.52
N ILE A 201 11.50 -10.31 -2.63
CA ILE A 201 12.13 -11.64 -2.59
C ILE A 201 11.08 -12.77 -2.44
N PRO A 202 10.12 -12.70 -1.51
CA PRO A 202 9.05 -13.70 -1.43
C PRO A 202 8.22 -13.82 -2.71
N ILE A 203 7.93 -12.71 -3.40
CA ILE A 203 7.16 -12.72 -4.66
C ILE A 203 7.91 -13.43 -5.78
N LEU A 204 9.23 -13.25 -5.87
CA LEU A 204 10.05 -13.95 -6.86
C LEU A 204 10.03 -15.47 -6.66
N LYS A 205 9.99 -15.91 -5.39
CA LYS A 205 9.94 -17.32 -4.97
C LYS A 205 8.57 -17.98 -5.19
N ILE A 206 7.49 -17.21 -5.40
CA ILE A 206 6.18 -17.78 -5.71
C ILE A 206 6.29 -18.62 -6.99
N GLN A 207 5.92 -19.89 -6.94
CA GLN A 207 6.02 -20.75 -8.11
C GLN A 207 5.07 -20.26 -9.21
N LYS A 208 5.56 -20.25 -10.46
CA LYS A 208 4.75 -19.84 -11.61
C LYS A 208 3.68 -20.90 -11.80
N ASP A 209 2.44 -20.45 -11.85
CA ASP A 209 1.31 -21.33 -12.00
C ASP A 209 0.68 -21.04 -13.37
N ASN A 210 0.47 -22.08 -14.18
CA ASN A 210 0.07 -22.01 -15.61
C ASN A 210 -1.42 -21.67 -15.74
N ILE A 211 -1.82 -20.50 -15.25
CA ILE A 211 -3.24 -20.13 -15.23
C ILE A 211 -3.47 -19.06 -16.26
N THR A 212 -3.98 -19.52 -17.39
CA THR A 212 -4.74 -18.75 -18.34
C THR A 212 -6.22 -18.77 -17.90
N SER A 213 -6.87 -17.61 -17.99
CA SER A 213 -8.29 -17.34 -17.76
C SER A 213 -8.73 -17.09 -16.30
N LEU A 214 -8.87 -15.80 -15.95
CA LEU A 214 -10.15 -15.40 -15.38
C LEU A 214 -11.16 -15.42 -16.55
N ASN A 215 -12.42 -15.76 -16.27
CA ASN A 215 -13.49 -15.66 -17.28
C ASN A 215 -13.39 -14.30 -17.97
N LYS A 216 -13.24 -14.27 -19.31
CA LYS A 216 -13.26 -13.03 -20.10
C LYS A 216 -14.37 -12.13 -19.58
N LEU A 217 -14.07 -10.85 -19.33
CA LEU A 217 -15.06 -9.82 -19.00
C LEU A 217 -16.26 -9.98 -19.94
N SER A 218 -17.33 -10.58 -19.42
CA SER A 218 -18.49 -10.90 -20.25
C SER A 218 -19.28 -9.62 -20.48
N LYS A 219 -19.98 -9.50 -21.62
CA LYS A 219 -20.94 -8.40 -21.85
C LYS A 219 -21.93 -8.25 -20.67
N ARG A 220 -22.26 -9.35 -19.99
CA ARG A 220 -23.09 -9.37 -18.77
C ARG A 220 -22.41 -8.67 -17.59
N THR A 221 -21.12 -8.91 -17.36
CA THR A 221 -20.33 -8.25 -16.31
C THR A 221 -20.28 -6.74 -16.54
N PHE A 222 -20.03 -6.30 -17.77
CA PHE A 222 -20.04 -4.88 -18.14
C PHE A 222 -21.43 -4.25 -17.93
N LYS A 223 -22.50 -4.93 -18.35
CA LYS A 223 -23.89 -4.47 -18.15
C LYS A 223 -24.26 -4.35 -16.66
N MET A 224 -23.72 -5.22 -15.80
CA MET A 224 -23.93 -5.14 -14.34
C MET A 224 -23.28 -3.91 -13.71
N MET A 225 -22.13 -3.44 -14.23
CA MET A 225 -21.45 -2.21 -13.76
C MET A 225 -22.25 -0.93 -14.00
N PHE A 226 -23.27 -0.95 -14.86
CA PHE A 226 -24.15 0.20 -15.10
C PHE A 226 -25.58 -0.06 -14.60
N SER A 227 -25.78 -1.10 -13.79
CA SER A 227 -27.09 -1.38 -13.21
C SER A 227 -27.44 -0.35 -12.12
N LYS A 228 -28.73 -0.01 -12.02
CA LYS A 228 -29.25 0.89 -10.98
C LYS A 228 -28.86 0.45 -9.56
N LEU A 229 -28.80 -0.87 -9.32
CA LEU A 229 -28.38 -1.43 -8.04
C LEU A 229 -26.89 -1.15 -7.76
N TYR A 230 -26.03 -1.34 -8.76
CA TYR A 230 -24.60 -1.05 -8.61
C TYR A 230 -24.33 0.44 -8.38
N ILE A 231 -25.00 1.34 -9.12
CA ILE A 231 -24.90 2.79 -8.89
C ILE A 231 -25.36 3.15 -7.47
N LYS A 232 -26.46 2.55 -6.98
CA LYS A 232 -26.93 2.75 -5.60
C LYS A 232 -25.93 2.24 -4.55
N LEU A 233 -25.21 1.14 -4.82
CA LEU A 233 -24.16 0.61 -3.93
C LEU A 233 -22.87 1.42 -3.98
N LEU A 234 -22.57 2.03 -5.14
CA LEU A 234 -21.43 2.91 -5.33
C LEU A 234 -21.60 4.24 -4.59
N LEU A 235 -22.82 4.79 -4.52
CA LEU A 235 -23.03 6.14 -3.98
C LEU A 235 -22.52 6.32 -2.52
N PRO A 236 -22.82 5.41 -1.56
CA PRO A 236 -22.23 5.50 -0.22
C PRO A 236 -20.70 5.39 -0.22
N HIS A 237 -20.13 4.53 -1.07
CA HIS A 237 -18.68 4.39 -1.20
C HIS A 237 -18.04 5.65 -1.78
N LEU A 238 -18.70 6.30 -2.74
CA LEU A 238 -18.24 7.57 -3.30
C LEU A 238 -18.21 8.65 -2.23
N LEU A 239 -19.29 8.79 -1.45
CA LEU A 239 -19.36 9.78 -0.36
C LEU A 239 -18.27 9.53 0.71
N LEU A 240 -18.11 8.27 1.14
CA LEU A 240 -17.04 7.89 2.06
C LEU A 240 -15.65 8.19 1.47
N SER A 241 -15.44 7.87 0.19
CA SER A 241 -14.14 8.08 -0.46
C SER A 241 -13.80 9.54 -0.69
N LEU A 242 -14.81 10.38 -0.98
CA LEU A 242 -14.64 11.82 -1.11
C LEU A 242 -14.31 12.42 0.25
N GLY A 243 -15.06 12.07 1.30
CA GLY A 243 -14.79 12.56 2.65
C GLY A 243 -13.41 12.15 3.16
N ALA A 244 -13.09 10.86 3.07
CA ALA A 244 -11.79 10.34 3.48
C ALA A 244 -10.65 10.90 2.62
N GLY A 245 -10.84 11.02 1.30
CA GLY A 245 -9.85 11.55 0.37
C GLY A 245 -9.51 13.02 0.58
N SER A 246 -10.48 13.81 1.05
CA SER A 246 -10.25 15.23 1.37
C SER A 246 -9.49 15.46 2.67
N VAL A 247 -9.43 14.47 3.58
CA VAL A 247 -8.88 14.66 4.93
C VAL A 247 -7.65 13.79 5.18
N MET A 248 -7.74 12.48 4.94
CA MET A 248 -6.73 11.49 5.35
C MET A 248 -5.31 11.78 4.85
N PRO A 249 -5.09 12.20 3.59
CA PRO A 249 -3.74 12.49 3.09
C PRO A 249 -3.08 13.68 3.78
N PHE A 250 -3.86 14.60 4.35
CA PHE A 250 -3.37 15.85 4.92
C PHE A 250 -3.21 15.82 6.43
N LEU A 251 -3.59 14.73 7.10
CA LEU A 251 -3.51 14.64 8.56
C LEU A 251 -2.07 14.82 9.07
N ASN A 252 -1.07 14.24 8.40
CA ASN A 252 0.33 14.42 8.77
C ASN A 252 0.79 15.88 8.64
N VAL A 253 0.40 16.54 7.54
CA VAL A 253 0.67 17.97 7.30
C VAL A 253 -0.01 18.83 8.35
N PHE A 254 -1.28 18.55 8.68
CA PHE A 254 -2.02 19.28 9.70
C PHE A 254 -1.34 19.19 11.08
N PHE A 255 -0.94 17.99 11.50
CA PHE A 255 -0.22 17.84 12.76
C PHE A 255 1.10 18.61 12.78
N LYS A 256 1.82 18.63 11.65
CA LYS A 256 3.09 19.34 11.52
C LYS A 256 2.93 20.86 11.58
N GLU A 257 2.06 21.42 10.75
CA GLU A 257 1.93 22.88 10.55
C GLU A 257 1.02 23.57 11.57
N HIS A 258 -0.09 22.93 11.98
CA HIS A 258 -1.11 23.58 12.82
C HIS A 258 -0.98 23.21 14.30
N LEU A 259 -0.45 22.01 14.59
CA LEU A 259 -0.27 21.53 15.96
C LEU A 259 1.20 21.51 16.41
N ASN A 260 2.12 21.95 15.54
CA ASN A 260 3.56 21.96 15.78
C ASN A 260 4.12 20.60 16.26
N ALA A 261 3.48 19.50 15.85
CA ALA A 261 3.91 18.17 16.22
C ALA A 261 5.19 17.81 15.46
N ASN A 262 6.15 17.20 16.18
CA ASN A 262 7.34 16.67 15.53
C ASN A 262 7.04 15.35 14.82
N VAL A 263 7.89 14.95 13.86
CA VAL A 263 7.65 13.77 13.00
C VAL A 263 7.54 12.48 13.81
N TYR A 264 8.23 12.40 14.95
CA TYR A 264 8.11 11.30 15.89
C TYR A 264 6.71 11.18 16.50
N GLN A 265 6.14 12.28 17.00
CA GLN A 265 4.78 12.33 17.51
C GLN A 265 3.75 11.96 16.43
N ILE A 266 3.92 12.48 15.21
CA ILE A 266 3.05 12.13 14.08
C ILE A 266 3.13 10.63 13.79
N GLY A 267 4.34 10.05 13.77
CA GLY A 267 4.53 8.61 13.59
C GLY A 267 3.79 7.76 14.64
N ILE A 268 3.84 8.15 15.92
CA ILE A 268 3.08 7.47 16.99
C ILE A 268 1.58 7.61 16.80
N ILE A 269 1.08 8.81 16.48
CA ILE A 269 -0.36 9.04 16.26
C ILE A 269 -0.87 8.15 15.13
N PHE A 270 -0.16 8.10 14.01
CA PHE A 270 -0.52 7.25 12.87
C PHE A 270 -0.39 5.76 13.17
N ALA A 271 0.60 5.36 13.97
CA ALA A 271 0.76 3.99 14.43
C ALA A 271 -0.44 3.55 15.30
N LEU A 272 -0.88 4.38 16.25
CA LEU A 272 -2.06 4.09 17.06
C LEU A 272 -3.34 4.07 16.20
N GLY A 273 -3.49 5.03 15.28
CA GLY A 273 -4.63 5.07 14.35
C GLY A 273 -4.73 3.83 13.46
N SER A 274 -3.59 3.32 12.97
CA SER A 274 -3.51 2.11 12.14
C SER A 274 -3.87 0.81 12.88
N PHE A 275 -3.88 0.84 14.22
CA PHE A 275 -4.28 -0.32 15.02
C PHE A 275 -5.80 -0.37 15.26
N ILE A 276 -6.47 0.79 15.21
CA ILE A 276 -7.90 0.95 15.52
C ILE A 276 -8.78 0.83 14.28
N THR A 277 -8.22 1.03 13.08
CA THR A 277 -8.93 1.04 11.78
C THR A 277 -8.68 -0.22 10.97
#